data_AF-A0A7S7QTF5-F1
#
_entry.id   AF-A0A7S7QTF5-F1
#
_cell.length_a   1.000
_cell.length_b   1.000
_cell.length_c   1.000
_cell.angle_alpha   90.00
_cell.angle_beta   90.00
_cell.angle_gamma   90.00
#
_symmetry.space_group_name_H-M   'P 1'
#
loop_
_entity.id
_entity.type
_entity.pdbx_description
1 polymer ?
#
loop_
_entity_poly.entity_id
_entity_poly.type
_entity_poly.pdbx_seq_one_letter_code
_entity_poly.pdbx_strand_id
1 'polypeptide(L)'
;MRDFRDAKAMAQTLREALGAKSIPLTHSDSLELIARLFGQRDWNTLSARIQSAGGPADAPDSPQSPPDALRQEIAVDPEALDRYAGYYQLSEQAVLTVTRDDRHLAVQLTGQRVVPFFAESKTKYFAREVNAQISFVTAPDGQVTSLILHQNGDRPMPRIDAATAKKIADRTAERVKNQSPAPGTEDALRRLVEAVASGHPNYDEMTPALATATREQLPQLQPSLADLGAIRSIRFLGVGAQGEDVYSIGHENGASHWRIALDANGIISTAWVTPGP
;
A
#
# COMPACT_ATOMS: atom_id res chain seq x y z
N MET A 1 4.61 13.31 -19.47
CA MET A 1 6.08 13.38 -19.58
C MET A 1 6.63 12.85 -18.26
N ARG A 2 7.45 11.80 -18.26
CA ARG A 2 7.93 11.18 -17.01
C ARG A 2 8.88 12.13 -16.28
N ASP A 3 8.67 12.33 -14.97
CA ASP A 3 9.53 13.19 -14.15
C ASP A 3 10.29 12.38 -13.08
N PHE A 4 11.01 13.06 -12.19
CA PHE A 4 11.84 12.42 -11.18
C PHE A 4 11.04 11.54 -10.19
N ARG A 5 9.71 11.71 -10.09
CA ARG A 5 8.81 10.88 -9.27
C ARG A 5 8.60 9.49 -9.87
N ASP A 6 8.77 9.34 -11.18
CA ASP A 6 8.66 8.07 -11.90
C ASP A 6 9.95 7.23 -11.86
N ALA A 7 10.96 7.64 -11.08
CA ALA A 7 12.31 7.09 -11.14
C ALA A 7 12.39 5.56 -10.97
N LYS A 8 11.53 4.96 -10.14
CA LYS A 8 11.47 3.49 -9.99
C LYS A 8 10.96 2.79 -11.25
N ALA A 9 9.92 3.34 -11.87
CA ALA A 9 9.38 2.81 -13.13
C ALA A 9 10.38 2.98 -14.28
N MET A 10 11.13 4.09 -14.29
CA MET A 10 12.22 4.30 -15.24
C MET A 10 13.39 3.33 -15.02
N ALA A 11 13.75 3.04 -13.76
CA ALA A 11 14.81 2.09 -13.44
C ALA A 11 14.42 0.66 -13.84
N GLN A 12 13.16 0.26 -13.62
CA GLN A 12 12.64 -1.02 -14.08
C GLN A 12 12.66 -1.12 -15.61
N THR A 13 12.18 -0.09 -16.31
CA THR A 13 12.19 -0.04 -17.79
C THR A 13 13.62 -0.12 -18.33
N LEU A 14 14.57 0.61 -17.73
CA LEU A 14 15.98 0.63 -18.12
C LEU A 14 16.61 -0.77 -17.96
N ARG A 15 16.34 -1.42 -16.84
CA ARG A 15 16.85 -2.77 -16.54
C ARG A 15 16.36 -3.80 -17.55
N GLU A 16 15.06 -3.78 -17.86
CA GLU A 16 14.46 -4.70 -18.84
C GLU A 16 15.05 -4.47 -20.24
N ALA A 17 15.16 -3.21 -20.66
CA ALA A 17 15.69 -2.86 -21.98
C ALA A 17 17.18 -3.25 -22.16
N LEU A 18 17.99 -3.13 -21.11
CA LEU A 18 19.41 -3.48 -21.15
C LEU A 18 19.64 -4.99 -20.94
N GLY A 19 18.79 -5.64 -20.15
CA GLY A 19 18.76 -7.10 -20.04
C GLY A 19 18.45 -7.78 -21.38
N ALA A 20 17.52 -7.21 -22.17
CA ALA A 20 17.22 -7.67 -23.53
C ALA A 20 18.42 -7.55 -24.50
N LYS A 21 19.41 -6.72 -24.18
CA LYS A 21 20.67 -6.57 -24.92
C LYS A 21 21.84 -7.31 -24.27
N SER A 22 21.55 -8.24 -23.36
CA SER A 22 22.54 -9.02 -22.60
C SER A 22 23.52 -8.17 -21.79
N ILE A 23 23.12 -6.97 -21.38
CA ILE A 23 23.88 -6.13 -20.45
C ILE A 23 23.28 -6.32 -19.05
N PRO A 24 23.94 -7.07 -18.15
CA PRO A 24 23.41 -7.33 -16.82
C PRO A 24 23.49 -6.07 -15.97
N LEU A 25 22.34 -5.64 -15.46
CA LEU A 25 22.21 -4.58 -14.47
C LEU A 25 21.44 -5.09 -13.27
N THR A 26 21.97 -4.83 -12.07
CA THR A 26 21.22 -5.09 -10.84
C THR A 26 20.11 -4.04 -10.68
N HIS A 27 19.14 -4.35 -9.83
CA HIS A 27 18.09 -3.39 -9.47
C HIS A 27 18.70 -2.11 -8.86
N SER A 28 19.71 -2.26 -8.01
CA SER A 28 20.42 -1.13 -7.39
C SER A 28 21.12 -0.26 -8.44
N ASP A 29 21.85 -0.86 -9.38
CA ASP A 29 22.56 -0.11 -10.43
C ASP A 29 21.59 0.67 -11.32
N SER A 30 20.42 0.10 -11.58
CA SER A 30 19.39 0.74 -12.40
C SER A 30 18.84 1.99 -11.71
N LEU A 31 18.66 1.95 -10.38
CA LEU A 31 18.23 3.10 -9.59
C LEU A 31 19.32 4.19 -9.52
N GLU A 32 20.58 3.79 -9.37
CA GLU A 32 21.73 4.71 -9.37
C GLU A 32 21.89 5.44 -10.71
N LEU A 33 21.70 4.74 -11.83
CA LEU A 33 21.76 5.34 -13.17
C LEU A 33 20.63 6.35 -13.40
N ILE A 34 19.42 6.05 -12.93
CA ILE A 34 18.30 7.00 -12.99
C ILE A 34 18.52 8.19 -12.07
N ALA A 35 19.11 8.00 -10.88
CA ALA A 35 19.50 9.10 -10.00
C ALA A 35 20.43 10.10 -10.69
N ARG A 36 21.47 9.59 -11.35
CA ARG A 36 22.41 10.42 -12.12
C ARG A 36 21.78 11.09 -13.32
N LEU A 37 20.82 10.43 -13.99
CA LEU A 37 20.07 11.02 -15.11
C LEU A 37 19.30 12.29 -14.69
N PHE A 38 18.79 12.32 -13.45
CA PHE A 38 18.15 13.50 -12.85
C PHE A 38 19.11 14.44 -12.12
N GLY A 39 20.43 14.32 -12.37
CA GLY A 39 21.47 15.16 -11.80
C GLY A 39 21.67 14.97 -10.29
N GLN A 40 21.20 13.86 -9.71
CA GLN A 40 21.40 13.52 -8.30
C GLN A 40 22.63 12.62 -8.14
N ARG A 41 23.30 12.73 -6.98
CA ARG A 41 24.55 12.02 -6.70
C ARG A 41 24.37 10.51 -6.61
N ASP A 42 23.27 10.09 -6.01
CA ASP A 42 22.94 8.69 -5.71
C ASP A 42 21.43 8.50 -5.58
N TRP A 43 20.99 7.24 -5.56
CA TRP A 43 19.58 6.90 -5.39
C TRP A 43 18.98 7.47 -4.10
N ASN A 44 19.75 7.51 -3.00
CA ASN A 44 19.28 8.02 -1.72
C ASN A 44 18.87 9.50 -1.83
N THR A 45 19.68 10.33 -2.50
CA THR A 45 19.39 11.76 -2.71
C THR A 45 18.15 11.96 -3.59
N LEU A 46 18.03 11.20 -4.68
CA LEU A 46 16.85 11.25 -5.54
C LEU A 46 15.59 10.78 -4.78
N SER A 47 15.70 9.73 -3.98
CA SER A 47 14.59 9.18 -3.20
C SER A 47 14.10 10.14 -2.12
N ALA A 48 15.02 10.86 -1.46
CA ALA A 48 14.69 11.91 -0.51
C ALA A 48 13.97 13.09 -1.19
N ARG A 49 14.38 13.43 -2.42
CA ARG A 49 13.72 14.47 -3.22
C ARG A 49 12.33 14.05 -3.71
N ILE A 50 12.14 12.78 -4.03
CA ILE A 50 10.82 12.22 -4.34
C ILE A 50 9.91 12.31 -3.12
N GLN A 51 10.45 12.04 -1.93
CA GLN A 51 9.72 12.13 -0.66
C GLN A 51 9.40 13.59 -0.29
N SER A 52 10.33 14.53 -0.47
CA SER A 52 10.12 15.95 -0.17
C SER A 52 9.25 16.68 -1.19
N ALA A 53 9.20 16.20 -2.44
CA ALA A 53 8.26 16.69 -3.45
C ALA A 53 6.82 16.17 -3.24
N GLY A 54 6.58 15.39 -2.19
CA GLY A 54 5.27 14.83 -1.79
C GLY A 54 4.49 15.63 -0.74
N GLY A 55 4.97 16.79 -0.26
CA GLY A 55 4.23 17.66 0.66
C GLY A 55 5.09 18.76 1.30
N PRO A 56 4.52 19.91 1.71
CA PRO A 56 5.28 21.03 2.26
C PRO A 56 5.74 20.79 3.72
N ALA A 57 6.94 21.27 4.01
CA ALA A 57 7.53 21.32 5.35
C ALA A 57 6.91 22.44 6.20
N ASP A 58 6.31 22.08 7.34
CA ASP A 58 6.56 22.66 8.68
C ASP A 58 5.43 22.26 9.66
N ALA A 59 5.71 21.27 10.49
CA ALA A 59 5.14 21.13 11.84
C ALA A 59 6.10 20.27 12.69
N PRO A 60 6.56 20.76 13.86
CA PRO A 60 7.41 20.01 14.78
C PRO A 60 6.57 19.06 15.65
N ASP A 61 7.18 17.94 16.06
CA ASP A 61 6.67 16.94 16.99
C ASP A 61 5.43 16.12 16.56
N SER A 62 5.69 15.17 15.67
CA SER A 62 5.19 13.80 15.84
C SER A 62 6.37 12.87 15.57
N PRO A 63 6.62 11.82 16.37
CA PRO A 63 7.77 10.94 16.16
C PRO A 63 7.55 10.11 14.89
N GLN A 64 7.88 10.72 13.74
CA GLN A 64 8.23 10.01 12.53
C GLN A 64 9.35 9.06 12.91
N SER A 65 9.09 7.75 12.82
CA SER A 65 10.10 6.76 13.10
C SER A 65 11.31 7.03 12.19
N PRO A 66 12.52 7.16 12.75
CA PRO A 66 13.65 7.72 12.04
C PRO A 66 14.02 6.89 10.80
N PRO A 67 14.54 7.55 9.74
CA PRO A 67 15.01 6.88 8.53
C PRO A 67 16.27 6.06 8.85
N ASP A 68 16.17 4.74 8.71
CA ASP A 68 17.22 3.70 8.55
C ASP A 68 18.58 3.78 9.28
N ALA A 69 18.78 4.72 10.19
CA ALA A 69 19.94 4.77 11.07
C ALA A 69 19.62 3.99 12.37
N LEU A 70 20.20 2.79 12.50
CA LEU A 70 20.27 1.96 13.71
C LEU A 70 19.00 1.18 14.14
N ARG A 71 18.24 0.57 13.22
CA ARG A 71 17.35 -0.55 13.63
C ARG A 71 18.21 -1.77 13.95
N GLN A 72 18.46 -1.99 15.23
CA GLN A 72 19.27 -3.10 15.70
C GLN A 72 18.38 -4.33 15.90
N GLU A 73 18.71 -5.41 15.19
CA GLU A 73 18.09 -6.71 15.45
C GLU A 73 18.48 -7.17 16.86
N ILE A 74 17.48 -7.56 17.65
CA ILE A 74 17.69 -8.17 18.95
C ILE A 74 17.47 -9.68 18.86
N ALA A 75 18.22 -10.43 19.66
CA ALA A 75 17.95 -11.84 19.85
C ALA A 75 16.67 -12.00 20.70
N VAL A 76 15.70 -12.75 20.17
CA VAL A 76 14.52 -13.20 20.91
C VAL A 76 14.50 -14.71 20.97
N ASP A 77 13.86 -15.25 22.01
CA ASP A 77 13.63 -16.69 22.14
C ASP A 77 12.76 -17.17 20.96
N PRO A 78 13.22 -18.16 20.17
CA PRO A 78 12.44 -18.71 19.06
C PRO A 78 11.04 -19.19 19.47
N GLU A 79 10.88 -19.77 20.66
CA GLU A 79 9.57 -20.23 21.15
C GLU A 79 8.63 -19.06 21.45
N ALA A 80 9.19 -17.88 21.76
CA ALA A 80 8.39 -16.68 21.94
C ALA A 80 7.77 -16.18 20.63
N LEU A 81 8.31 -16.56 19.46
CA LEU A 81 7.78 -16.16 18.15
C LEU A 81 6.47 -16.88 17.80
N ASP A 82 6.28 -18.10 18.30
CA ASP A 82 5.07 -18.90 18.01
C ASP A 82 3.79 -18.19 18.49
N ARG A 83 3.88 -17.34 19.53
CA ARG A 83 2.72 -16.56 20.01
C ARG A 83 2.18 -15.57 18.97
N TYR A 84 3.07 -15.08 18.10
CA TYR A 84 2.78 -14.10 17.05
C TYR A 84 2.38 -14.77 15.73
N ALA A 85 2.62 -16.07 15.58
CA ALA A 85 2.18 -16.81 14.41
C ALA A 85 0.65 -16.84 14.33
N GLY A 86 0.09 -16.45 13.19
CA GLY A 86 -1.35 -16.32 13.05
C GLY A 86 -1.76 -15.46 11.86
N TYR A 87 -3.04 -15.11 11.84
CA TYR A 87 -3.67 -14.40 10.73
C TYR A 87 -4.23 -13.08 11.23
N TYR A 88 -3.94 -12.00 10.51
CA TYR A 88 -4.31 -10.64 10.86
C TYR A 88 -5.05 -10.00 9.69
N GLN A 89 -6.27 -9.53 9.91
CA GLN A 89 -7.12 -9.03 8.84
C GLN A 89 -6.72 -7.60 8.45
N LEU A 90 -6.42 -7.37 7.17
CA LEU A 90 -6.18 -6.02 6.64
C LEU A 90 -7.48 -5.40 6.14
N SER A 91 -8.27 -6.20 5.43
CA SER A 91 -9.55 -5.83 4.85
C SER A 91 -10.41 -7.09 4.66
N GLU A 92 -11.59 -6.94 4.08
CA GLU A 92 -12.44 -8.08 3.67
C GLU A 92 -11.86 -8.91 2.51
N GLN A 93 -10.75 -8.45 1.95
CA GLN A 93 -10.11 -9.04 0.77
C GLN A 93 -8.66 -9.45 1.04
N ALA A 94 -8.03 -8.95 2.11
CA ALA A 94 -6.62 -9.19 2.38
C ALA A 94 -6.36 -9.57 3.83
N VAL A 95 -5.46 -10.54 4.00
CA VAL A 95 -4.98 -11.04 5.29
C VAL A 95 -3.46 -11.04 5.28
N LEU A 96 -2.86 -10.60 6.39
CA LEU A 96 -1.45 -10.76 6.66
C LEU A 96 -1.26 -12.02 7.52
N THR A 97 -0.49 -12.96 6.99
CA THR A 97 -0.12 -14.21 7.65
C THR A 97 1.26 -14.05 8.24
N VAL A 98 1.39 -14.35 9.53
CA VAL A 98 2.66 -14.41 10.24
C VAL A 98 2.95 -15.86 10.58
N THR A 99 4.15 -16.31 10.23
CA THR A 99 4.67 -17.64 10.56
C THR A 99 6.05 -17.50 11.19
N ARG A 100 6.45 -18.47 12.00
CA ARG A 100 7.83 -18.54 12.51
C ARG A 100 8.72 -19.17 11.44
N ASP A 101 9.85 -18.52 11.16
CA ASP A 101 10.93 -19.06 10.34
C ASP A 101 12.23 -19.02 11.16
N ASP A 102 12.55 -20.15 11.80
CA ASP A 102 13.64 -20.30 12.77
C ASP A 102 13.69 -19.19 13.82
N ARG A 103 14.54 -18.18 13.61
CA ARG A 103 14.82 -17.06 14.53
C ARG A 103 14.11 -15.76 14.17
N HIS A 104 13.29 -15.75 13.13
CA HIS A 104 12.60 -14.55 12.65
C HIS A 104 11.16 -14.85 12.25
N LEU A 105 10.40 -13.80 11.94
CA LEU A 105 9.03 -13.95 11.46
C LEU A 105 9.02 -13.93 9.92
N ALA A 106 8.37 -14.91 9.32
CA ALA A 106 8.01 -14.90 7.92
C ALA A 106 6.62 -14.29 7.77
N VAL A 107 6.53 -13.14 7.11
CA VAL A 107 5.30 -12.36 6.97
C VAL A 107 4.86 -12.34 5.51
N GLN A 108 3.59 -12.63 5.25
CA GLN A 108 3.02 -12.63 3.93
C GLN A 108 1.68 -11.91 3.90
N LEU A 109 1.56 -10.87 3.08
CA LEU A 109 0.27 -10.28 2.74
C LEU A 109 -0.34 -10.98 1.52
N THR A 110 -1.66 -11.12 1.46
CA THR A 110 -2.39 -11.72 0.33
C THR A 110 -1.88 -11.18 -1.02
N GLY A 111 -1.55 -12.09 -1.95
CA GLY A 111 -1.04 -11.74 -3.28
C GLY A 111 0.40 -11.21 -3.32
N GLN A 112 1.09 -11.15 -2.18
CA GLN A 112 2.50 -10.76 -2.10
C GLN A 112 3.40 -11.96 -1.77
N ARG A 113 4.70 -11.79 -2.03
CA ARG A 113 5.73 -12.74 -1.59
C ARG A 113 5.89 -12.69 -0.08
N VAL A 114 6.45 -13.77 0.48
CA VAL A 114 6.88 -13.80 1.88
C VAL A 114 8.08 -12.86 2.06
N VAL A 115 8.08 -12.12 3.18
CA VAL A 115 9.13 -11.19 3.58
C VAL A 115 9.60 -11.53 4.99
N PRO A 116 10.92 -11.62 5.25
CA PRO A 116 11.45 -11.82 6.58
C PRO A 116 11.39 -10.54 7.42
N PHE A 117 10.94 -10.70 8.67
CA PHE A 117 10.82 -9.65 9.68
C PHE A 117 11.67 -9.99 10.90
N PHE A 118 12.56 -9.07 11.27
CA PHE A 118 13.56 -9.22 12.32
C PHE A 118 13.12 -8.47 13.58
N ALA A 119 13.38 -9.04 14.74
CA ALA A 119 12.98 -8.44 16.02
C ALA A 119 13.76 -7.16 16.30
N GLU A 120 13.06 -6.07 16.57
CA GLU A 120 13.61 -4.81 17.10
C GLU A 120 13.35 -4.71 18.60
N SER A 121 12.24 -5.30 19.05
CA SER A 121 11.90 -5.45 20.46
C SER A 121 11.12 -6.75 20.66
N LYS A 122 10.64 -7.01 21.88
CA LYS A 122 9.79 -8.18 22.16
C LYS A 122 8.53 -8.22 21.30
N THR A 123 7.98 -7.07 20.91
CA THR A 123 6.71 -6.93 20.18
C THR A 123 6.83 -6.17 18.86
N LYS A 124 7.99 -5.60 18.54
CA LYS A 124 8.22 -4.83 17.31
C LYS A 124 9.19 -5.57 16.39
N TYR A 125 8.84 -5.64 15.12
CA TYR A 125 9.63 -6.32 14.10
C TYR A 125 9.68 -5.48 12.83
N PHE A 126 10.77 -5.56 12.08
CA PHE A 126 10.96 -4.78 10.86
C PHE A 126 11.49 -5.64 9.71
N ALA A 127 11.11 -5.29 8.49
CA ALA A 127 11.71 -5.84 7.29
C ALA A 127 12.96 -5.03 6.88
N ARG A 128 13.96 -5.72 6.33
CA ARG A 128 15.15 -5.08 5.73
C ARG A 128 14.98 -4.79 4.24
N GLU A 129 14.18 -5.60 3.56
CA GLU A 129 14.01 -5.53 2.10
C GLU A 129 12.95 -4.51 1.67
N VAL A 130 12.03 -4.18 2.57
CA VAL A 130 10.97 -3.20 2.37
C VAL A 130 10.89 -2.32 3.61
N ASN A 131 10.62 -1.02 3.43
CA ASN A 131 10.41 -0.11 4.54
C ASN A 131 9.05 -0.38 5.20
N ALA A 132 8.98 -1.44 6.00
CA ALA A 132 7.81 -1.85 6.74
C ALA A 132 8.22 -2.32 8.14
N GLN A 133 7.40 -1.97 9.12
CA GLN A 133 7.51 -2.45 10.50
C GLN A 133 6.15 -2.95 10.96
N ILE A 134 6.14 -3.90 11.88
CA ILE A 134 4.94 -4.39 12.54
C ILE A 134 5.11 -4.31 14.06
N SER A 135 4.02 -3.97 14.74
CA SER A 135 3.92 -4.03 16.21
C SER A 135 2.77 -4.94 16.62
N PHE A 136 3.02 -5.87 17.53
CA PHE A 136 1.97 -6.74 18.09
C PHE A 136 1.34 -6.09 19.32
N VAL A 137 0.00 -6.15 19.38
CA VAL A 137 -0.78 -5.71 20.53
C VAL A 137 -1.25 -6.95 21.29
N THR A 138 -0.98 -6.97 22.59
CA THR A 138 -1.36 -8.07 23.49
C THR A 138 -2.38 -7.59 24.52
N ALA A 139 -3.37 -8.44 24.81
CA ALA A 139 -4.27 -8.28 25.93
C ALA A 139 -3.56 -8.51 27.28
N PRO A 140 -4.17 -8.13 28.42
CA PRO A 140 -3.58 -8.31 29.75
C PRO A 140 -3.28 -9.78 30.13
N ASP A 141 -3.97 -10.73 29.51
CA ASP A 141 -3.74 -12.17 29.66
C ASP A 141 -2.56 -12.70 28.82
N GLY A 142 -1.90 -11.83 28.05
CA GLY A 142 -0.78 -12.15 27.17
C GLY A 142 -1.18 -12.63 25.78
N GLN A 143 -2.49 -12.73 25.46
CA GLN A 143 -2.95 -13.09 24.13
C GLN A 143 -2.72 -11.96 23.13
N VAL A 144 -2.12 -12.26 21.97
CA VAL A 144 -1.99 -11.29 20.88
C VAL A 144 -3.36 -11.09 20.22
N THR A 145 -3.87 -9.86 20.26
CA THR A 145 -5.21 -9.49 19.77
C THR A 145 -5.18 -8.79 18.41
N SER A 146 -4.10 -8.06 18.11
CA SER A 146 -3.92 -7.41 16.82
C SER A 146 -2.45 -7.20 16.47
N LEU A 147 -2.22 -6.85 15.21
CA LEU A 147 -0.95 -6.36 14.67
C LEU A 147 -1.19 -4.96 14.12
N ILE A 148 -0.23 -4.06 14.25
CA ILE A 148 -0.23 -2.76 13.57
C ILE A 148 0.85 -2.81 12.51
N LEU A 149 0.48 -2.60 11.25
CA LEU A 149 1.41 -2.42 10.14
C LEU A 149 1.77 -0.94 10.03
N HIS A 150 3.06 -0.63 10.14
CA HIS A 150 3.63 0.71 10.00
C HIS A 150 4.24 0.84 8.59
N GLN A 151 3.39 1.11 7.60
CA GLN A 151 3.82 1.27 6.21
C GLN A 151 2.89 2.27 5.52
N ASN A 152 3.39 3.48 5.27
CA ASN A 152 2.59 4.63 4.81
C ASN A 152 1.46 4.97 5.79
N GLY A 153 1.79 5.04 7.08
CA GLY A 153 0.85 5.21 8.19
C GLY A 153 0.58 3.91 8.95
N ASP A 154 -0.13 4.05 10.06
CA ASP A 154 -0.46 2.94 10.96
C ASP A 154 -1.77 2.27 10.53
N ARG A 155 -1.72 0.96 10.35
CA ARG A 155 -2.87 0.14 9.97
C ARG A 155 -3.07 -0.97 11.00
N PRO A 156 -4.04 -0.83 11.93
CA PRO A 156 -4.35 -1.89 12.88
C PRO A 156 -5.08 -3.04 12.16
N MET A 157 -4.70 -4.27 12.51
CA MET A 157 -5.14 -5.51 11.87
C MET A 157 -5.55 -6.50 12.97
N PRO A 158 -6.85 -6.72 13.21
CA PRO A 158 -7.30 -7.65 14.25
C PRO A 158 -6.86 -9.08 13.91
N ARG A 159 -6.50 -9.85 14.94
CA ARG A 159 -6.20 -11.27 14.78
C ARG A 159 -7.50 -12.03 14.53
N ILE A 160 -7.50 -12.92 13.54
CA ILE A 160 -8.63 -13.74 13.14
C ILE A 160 -8.26 -15.23 13.15
N ASP A 161 -9.28 -16.10 13.19
CA ASP A 161 -9.07 -17.53 13.10
C ASP A 161 -8.67 -17.99 11.69
N ALA A 162 -8.06 -19.17 11.59
CA ALA A 162 -7.56 -19.73 10.33
C ALA A 162 -8.66 -20.00 9.30
N ALA A 163 -9.88 -20.34 9.72
CA ALA A 163 -10.98 -20.61 8.80
C ALA A 163 -11.50 -19.32 8.16
N THR A 164 -11.61 -18.24 8.94
CA THR A 164 -11.94 -16.90 8.46
C THR A 164 -10.85 -16.39 7.51
N ALA A 165 -9.57 -16.52 7.89
CA ALA A 165 -8.44 -16.14 7.05
C ALA A 165 -8.44 -16.87 5.70
N LYS A 166 -8.67 -18.19 5.73
CA LYS A 166 -8.76 -19.02 4.52
C LYS A 166 -9.92 -18.58 3.61
N LYS A 167 -11.10 -18.29 4.18
CA LYS A 167 -12.24 -17.79 3.40
C LYS A 167 -11.93 -16.48 2.67
N ILE A 168 -11.25 -15.54 3.33
CA ILE A 168 -10.84 -14.26 2.72
C ILE A 168 -9.85 -14.53 1.58
N ALA A 169 -8.80 -15.32 1.85
CA ALA A 169 -7.78 -15.64 0.85
C ALA A 169 -8.36 -16.37 -0.38
N ASP A 170 -9.21 -17.37 -0.18
CA ASP A 170 -9.83 -18.14 -1.27
C ASP A 170 -10.76 -17.24 -2.11
N ARG A 171 -11.59 -16.41 -1.46
CA ARG A 171 -12.48 -15.45 -2.14
C ARG A 171 -11.67 -14.49 -3.01
N THR A 172 -10.59 -13.94 -2.48
CA THR A 172 -9.74 -13.00 -3.21
C THR A 172 -9.02 -13.70 -4.35
N ALA A 173 -8.49 -14.91 -4.13
CA ALA A 173 -7.86 -15.71 -5.18
C ALA A 173 -8.82 -16.00 -6.33
N GLU A 174 -10.08 -16.37 -6.04
CA GLU A 174 -11.11 -16.57 -7.07
C GLU A 174 -11.44 -15.27 -7.83
N ARG A 175 -11.57 -14.13 -7.13
CA ARG A 175 -11.80 -12.84 -7.80
C ARG A 175 -10.63 -12.41 -8.70
N VAL A 176 -9.40 -12.63 -8.24
CA VAL A 176 -8.19 -12.36 -9.04
C VAL A 176 -8.11 -13.31 -10.23
N LYS A 177 -8.44 -14.58 -10.06
CA LYS A 177 -8.45 -15.56 -11.15
C LYS A 177 -9.51 -15.23 -12.20
N ASN A 178 -10.72 -14.90 -11.75
CA ASN A 178 -11.87 -14.69 -12.63
C ASN A 178 -12.00 -13.23 -13.10
N GLN A 179 -11.12 -12.33 -12.64
CA GLN A 179 -11.15 -10.89 -12.91
C GLN A 179 -12.57 -10.33 -12.74
N SER A 180 -13.15 -10.54 -11.55
CA SER A 180 -14.54 -10.20 -11.28
C SER A 180 -14.63 -9.10 -10.21
N PRO A 181 -15.32 -7.96 -10.50
CA PRO A 181 -15.46 -6.89 -9.54
C PRO A 181 -16.24 -7.33 -8.30
N ALA A 182 -15.94 -6.71 -7.17
CA ALA A 182 -16.79 -6.84 -5.99
C ALA A 182 -18.14 -6.13 -6.24
N PRO A 183 -19.26 -6.66 -5.72
CA PRO A 183 -20.54 -5.98 -5.81
C PRO A 183 -20.48 -4.55 -5.22
N GLY A 184 -21.00 -3.56 -5.96
CA GLY A 184 -21.15 -2.18 -5.50
C GLY A 184 -19.92 -1.27 -5.63
N THR A 185 -18.75 -1.79 -6.04
CA THR A 185 -17.52 -0.97 -6.17
C THR A 185 -17.62 0.08 -7.27
N GLU A 186 -18.26 -0.23 -8.41
CA GLU A 186 -18.45 0.74 -9.49
C GLU A 186 -19.32 1.93 -9.05
N ASP A 187 -20.44 1.66 -8.38
CA ASP A 187 -21.35 2.70 -7.90
C ASP A 187 -20.70 3.56 -6.79
N ALA A 188 -19.98 2.92 -5.87
CA ALA A 188 -19.22 3.62 -4.83
C ALA A 188 -18.12 4.50 -5.43
N LEU A 189 -17.41 4.00 -6.45
CA LEU A 189 -16.38 4.75 -7.16
C LEU A 189 -16.96 5.98 -7.88
N ARG A 190 -18.09 5.82 -8.57
CA ARG A 190 -18.79 6.95 -9.22
C ARG A 190 -19.10 8.06 -8.22
N ARG A 191 -19.75 7.71 -7.10
CA ARG A 191 -20.10 8.67 -6.04
C ARG A 191 -18.87 9.34 -5.46
N LEU A 192 -17.80 8.58 -5.20
CA LEU A 192 -16.54 9.11 -4.69
C LEU A 192 -15.97 10.18 -5.64
N VAL A 193 -15.87 9.86 -6.93
CA VAL A 193 -15.27 10.77 -7.92
C VAL A 193 -16.08 12.04 -8.10
N GLU A 194 -17.40 11.93 -8.20
CA GLU A 194 -18.31 13.08 -8.30
C GLU A 194 -18.24 13.97 -7.04
N ALA A 195 -18.22 13.34 -5.87
CA ALA A 195 -18.13 14.05 -4.59
C ALA A 195 -16.78 14.76 -4.41
N VAL A 196 -15.66 14.13 -4.76
CA VAL A 196 -14.32 14.75 -4.69
C VAL A 196 -14.18 15.86 -5.74
N ALA A 197 -14.63 15.66 -6.98
CA ALA A 197 -14.57 16.68 -8.03
C ALA A 197 -15.38 17.94 -7.67
N SER A 198 -16.51 17.76 -6.98
CA SER A 198 -17.32 18.88 -6.48
C SER A 198 -16.75 19.55 -5.22
N GLY A 199 -15.70 19.00 -4.61
CA GLY A 199 -15.12 19.50 -3.36
C GLY A 199 -15.91 19.11 -2.09
N HIS A 200 -16.90 18.23 -2.20
CA HIS A 200 -17.74 17.78 -1.10
C HIS A 200 -17.73 16.25 -0.94
N PRO A 201 -16.57 15.61 -0.62
CA PRO A 201 -16.53 14.17 -0.39
C PRO A 201 -17.50 13.73 0.72
N ASN A 202 -18.22 12.63 0.49
CA ASN A 202 -19.01 12.00 1.55
C ASN A 202 -18.10 11.14 2.45
N TYR A 203 -17.67 11.71 3.57
CA TYR A 203 -16.77 11.04 4.50
C TYR A 203 -17.41 9.86 5.26
N ASP A 204 -18.74 9.79 5.33
CA ASP A 204 -19.46 8.69 5.99
C ASP A 204 -19.44 7.41 5.14
N GLU A 205 -19.16 7.52 3.84
CA GLU A 205 -18.93 6.38 2.94
C GLU A 205 -17.47 5.91 2.93
N MET A 206 -16.62 6.44 3.82
CA MET A 206 -15.21 6.10 3.92
C MET A 206 -14.86 5.57 5.31
N THR A 207 -13.89 4.67 5.38
CA THR A 207 -13.29 4.33 6.68
C THR A 207 -12.65 5.59 7.29
N PRO A 208 -12.57 5.71 8.63
CA PRO A 208 -12.00 6.91 9.27
C PRO A 208 -10.60 7.27 8.75
N ALA A 209 -9.75 6.27 8.49
CA ALA A 209 -8.42 6.47 7.93
C ALA A 209 -8.46 7.07 6.51
N LEU A 210 -9.32 6.54 5.63
CA LEU A 210 -9.48 7.06 4.27
C LEU A 210 -10.12 8.47 4.27
N ALA A 211 -11.09 8.71 5.16
CA ALA A 211 -11.71 10.02 5.31
C ALA A 211 -10.68 11.09 5.68
N THR A 212 -9.80 10.80 6.65
CA THR A 212 -8.70 11.70 7.04
C THR A 212 -7.75 11.94 5.88
N ALA A 213 -7.26 10.89 5.22
CA ALA A 213 -6.37 11.03 4.06
C ALA A 213 -7.01 11.84 2.92
N THR A 214 -8.31 11.63 2.67
CA THR A 214 -9.07 12.37 1.65
C THR A 214 -9.16 13.85 2.00
N ARG A 215 -9.42 14.22 3.27
CA ARG A 215 -9.42 15.62 3.72
C ARG A 215 -8.08 16.31 3.50
N GLU A 216 -7.00 15.62 3.83
CA GLU A 216 -5.63 16.13 3.67
C GLU A 216 -5.26 16.34 2.20
N GLN A 217 -5.69 15.43 1.31
CA GLN A 217 -5.36 15.47 -0.12
C GLN A 217 -6.37 16.27 -0.96
N LEU A 218 -7.54 16.61 -0.43
CA LEU A 218 -8.62 17.28 -1.16
C LEU A 218 -8.18 18.54 -1.90
N PRO A 219 -7.37 19.46 -1.32
CA PRO A 219 -6.94 20.68 -2.02
C PRO A 219 -6.15 20.40 -3.32
N GLN A 220 -5.51 19.24 -3.43
CA GLN A 220 -4.75 18.83 -4.62
C GLN A 220 -5.59 17.96 -5.56
N LEU A 221 -6.42 17.07 -5.01
CA LEU A 221 -7.24 16.15 -5.77
C LEU A 221 -8.44 16.83 -6.45
N GLN A 222 -9.10 17.75 -5.75
CA GLN A 222 -10.34 18.38 -6.25
C GLN A 222 -10.13 19.13 -7.57
N PRO A 223 -9.14 20.05 -7.72
CA PRO A 223 -8.95 20.75 -8.98
C PRO A 223 -8.61 19.80 -10.12
N SER A 224 -7.74 18.83 -9.84
CA SER A 224 -7.31 17.82 -10.82
C SER A 224 -8.49 17.00 -11.37
N LEU A 225 -9.43 16.59 -10.51
CA LEU A 225 -10.62 15.84 -10.94
C LEU A 225 -11.69 16.74 -11.57
N ALA A 226 -11.82 17.99 -11.11
CA ALA A 226 -12.72 18.97 -11.73
C ALA A 226 -12.31 19.29 -13.17
N ASP A 227 -11.00 19.45 -13.43
CA ASP A 227 -10.46 19.74 -14.76
C ASP A 227 -10.70 18.61 -15.76
N LEU A 228 -10.75 17.35 -15.30
CA LEU A 228 -11.10 16.20 -16.14
C LEU A 228 -12.55 16.28 -16.64
N GLY A 229 -13.44 16.95 -15.90
CA GLY A 229 -14.86 17.09 -16.24
C GLY A 229 -15.71 15.88 -15.86
N ALA A 230 -16.96 15.90 -16.32
CA ALA A 230 -17.96 14.88 -16.02
C ALA A 230 -17.55 13.46 -16.46
N ILE A 231 -17.98 12.45 -15.70
CA ILE A 231 -17.76 11.04 -16.02
C ILE A 231 -18.59 10.68 -17.27
N ARG A 232 -17.92 10.16 -18.30
CA ARG A 232 -18.56 9.64 -19.52
C ARG A 232 -18.67 8.12 -19.54
N SER A 233 -17.69 7.43 -18.95
CA SER A 233 -17.68 5.98 -18.89
C SER A 233 -16.88 5.49 -17.69
N ILE A 234 -17.27 4.35 -17.13
CA ILE A 234 -16.50 3.61 -16.13
C ILE A 234 -16.27 2.22 -16.70
N ARG A 235 -15.01 1.78 -16.74
CA ARG A 235 -14.62 0.47 -17.27
C ARG A 235 -13.84 -0.29 -16.22
N PHE A 236 -14.34 -1.45 -15.85
CA PHE A 236 -13.58 -2.40 -15.05
C PHE A 236 -12.39 -2.94 -15.84
N LEU A 237 -11.20 -2.84 -15.26
CA LEU A 237 -9.95 -3.32 -15.86
C LEU A 237 -9.47 -4.64 -15.27
N GLY A 238 -9.84 -4.94 -14.02
CA GLY A 238 -9.40 -6.16 -13.36
C GLY A 238 -9.37 -6.05 -11.85
N VAL A 239 -8.89 -7.12 -11.22
CA VAL A 239 -8.68 -7.22 -9.77
C VAL A 239 -7.18 -7.24 -9.48
N GLY A 240 -6.72 -6.37 -8.59
CA GLY A 240 -5.35 -6.32 -8.09
C GLY A 240 -4.99 -7.53 -7.21
N ALA A 241 -3.69 -7.73 -6.96
CA ALA A 241 -3.21 -8.90 -6.21
C ALA A 241 -3.79 -9.01 -4.78
N GLN A 242 -4.19 -7.90 -4.16
CA GLN A 242 -4.80 -7.85 -2.83
C GLN A 242 -6.34 -7.78 -2.87
N GLY A 243 -6.93 -7.90 -4.07
CA GLY A 243 -8.38 -7.93 -4.26
C GLY A 243 -9.02 -6.59 -4.59
N GLU A 244 -8.26 -5.50 -4.70
CA GLU A 244 -8.82 -4.20 -5.07
C GLU A 244 -9.33 -4.21 -6.51
N ASP A 245 -10.50 -3.64 -6.75
CA ASP A 245 -10.99 -3.48 -8.11
C ASP A 245 -10.28 -2.31 -8.78
N VAL A 246 -9.89 -2.51 -10.03
CA VAL A 246 -9.20 -1.53 -10.86
C VAL A 246 -10.15 -1.05 -11.94
N TYR A 247 -10.33 0.27 -12.02
CA TYR A 247 -11.21 0.90 -12.99
C TYR A 247 -10.47 1.98 -13.79
N SER A 248 -10.85 2.11 -15.06
CA SER A 248 -10.56 3.30 -15.88
C SER A 248 -11.84 4.11 -15.99
N ILE A 249 -11.76 5.39 -15.65
CA ILE A 249 -12.86 6.33 -15.79
C ILE A 249 -12.51 7.27 -16.94
N GLY A 250 -13.32 7.25 -18.00
CA GLY A 250 -13.25 8.23 -19.06
C GLY A 250 -14.06 9.45 -18.65
N HIS A 251 -13.42 10.61 -18.62
CA HIS A 251 -14.05 11.91 -18.39
C HIS A 251 -14.17 12.70 -19.69
N GLU A 252 -14.65 13.93 -19.63
CA GLU A 252 -14.77 14.79 -20.81
C GLU A 252 -13.42 15.23 -21.39
N ASN A 253 -12.46 15.52 -20.53
CA ASN A 253 -11.17 16.12 -20.87
C ASN A 253 -9.97 15.18 -20.62
N GLY A 254 -10.22 13.90 -20.35
CA GLY A 254 -9.16 12.92 -20.10
C GLY A 254 -9.67 11.65 -19.44
N ALA A 255 -8.76 10.92 -18.81
CA ALA A 255 -9.08 9.70 -18.08
C ALA A 255 -8.39 9.66 -16.71
N SER A 256 -8.96 8.89 -15.80
CA SER A 256 -8.35 8.58 -14.50
C SER A 256 -8.41 7.09 -14.22
N HIS A 257 -7.38 6.56 -13.57
CA HIS A 257 -7.28 5.16 -13.18
C HIS A 257 -7.38 5.02 -11.67
N TRP A 258 -8.29 4.17 -11.23
CA TRP A 258 -8.66 4.00 -9.83
C TRP A 258 -8.42 2.57 -9.36
N ARG A 259 -7.93 2.43 -8.13
CA ARG A 259 -7.97 1.18 -7.37
C ARG A 259 -8.84 1.41 -6.14
N ILE A 260 -9.85 0.58 -5.94
CA ILE A 260 -10.83 0.75 -4.87
C ILE A 260 -11.17 -0.58 -4.20
N ALA A 261 -11.41 -0.58 -2.89
CA ALA A 261 -11.98 -1.72 -2.18
C ALA A 261 -13.02 -1.27 -1.15
N LEU A 262 -14.06 -2.09 -0.98
CA LEU A 262 -15.09 -1.90 0.05
C LEU A 262 -14.88 -2.87 1.21
N ASP A 263 -15.30 -2.47 2.40
CA ASP A 263 -15.47 -3.36 3.53
C ASP A 263 -16.80 -4.14 3.47
N ALA A 264 -17.11 -4.90 4.52
CA ALA A 264 -18.29 -5.77 4.56
C ALA A 264 -19.62 -4.99 4.56
N ASN A 265 -19.58 -3.70 4.93
CA ASN A 265 -20.74 -2.81 4.98
C ASN A 265 -20.88 -1.97 3.71
N GLY A 266 -20.00 -2.16 2.72
CA GLY A 266 -19.97 -1.34 1.50
C GLY A 266 -19.28 0.01 1.69
N ILE A 267 -18.58 0.23 2.81
CA ILE A 267 -17.81 1.45 3.08
C ILE A 267 -16.48 1.38 2.34
N ILE A 268 -16.03 2.48 1.75
CA ILE A 268 -14.78 2.55 1.01
C ILE A 268 -13.62 2.44 2.00
N SER A 269 -12.90 1.32 1.93
CA SER A 269 -11.75 1.02 2.79
C SER A 269 -10.45 1.57 2.23
N THR A 270 -10.31 1.58 0.89
CA THR A 270 -9.16 2.17 0.21
C THR A 270 -9.57 2.70 -1.16
N ALA A 271 -8.96 3.81 -1.56
CA ALA A 271 -9.08 4.37 -2.89
C ALA A 271 -7.76 5.04 -3.28
N TRP A 272 -7.27 4.75 -4.48
CA TRP A 272 -6.07 5.37 -5.05
C TRP A 272 -6.34 5.79 -6.48
N VAL A 273 -5.94 7.00 -6.84
CA VAL A 273 -6.09 7.55 -8.18
C VAL A 273 -4.72 7.80 -8.82
N THR A 274 -4.65 7.53 -10.12
CA THR A 274 -3.53 7.89 -10.99
C THR A 274 -4.07 8.46 -12.30
N PRO A 275 -3.29 9.29 -13.03
CA PRO A 275 -3.69 9.73 -14.37
C PRO A 275 -3.96 8.53 -15.29
N GLY A 276 -5.06 8.59 -16.04
CA GLY A 276 -5.36 7.62 -17.10
C GLY A 276 -4.57 7.90 -18.38
N PRO A 277 -4.55 6.95 -19.33
CA PRO A 277 -3.92 7.10 -20.64
C PRO A 277 -4.61 8.13 -21.53
#